data_AF-A0A962HLJ6-F1
#
_entry.id   AF-A0A962HLJ6-F1
#
_cell.length_a   1.000
_cell.length_b   1.000
_cell.length_c   1.000
_cell.angle_alpha   90.00
_cell.angle_beta   90.00
_cell.angle_gamma   90.00
#
_symmetry.space_group_name_H-M   'P 1'
#
loop_
_entity.id
_entity.type
_entity.pdbx_description
1 polymer ?
#
loop_
_entity_poly.entity_id
_entity_poly.type
_entity_poly.pdbx_seq_one_letter_code
_entity_poly.pdbx_strand_id
1 'polypeptide(L)'
;MKSRWLLALSLMFISGAAAAQQWEAKCTDGKNLHYLQNINGDGYLYLTVELPDKTKRVFPYARIKQTMFNGQAVCGQIFNGLQTRTNQPVTQFCANKQLKIIYLKYQDPMESQPMQGGKFCDATVIER
;
A
#
# COMPACT_ATOMS: atom_id res chain seq x y z
N MET A 1 -49.56 29.09 -27.87
CA MET A 1 -48.20 29.34 -27.35
C MET A 1 -47.97 28.46 -26.12
N LYS A 2 -46.90 27.65 -26.15
CA LYS A 2 -46.06 27.14 -25.06
C LYS A 2 -46.69 26.90 -23.68
N SER A 3 -46.74 25.63 -23.25
CA SER A 3 -46.16 25.25 -21.97
C SER A 3 -45.86 23.75 -21.96
N ARG A 4 -44.72 23.40 -22.56
CA ARG A 4 -44.00 22.16 -22.23
C ARG A 4 -43.15 22.47 -20.99
N TRP A 5 -42.74 21.40 -20.31
CA TRP A 5 -41.67 21.34 -19.32
C TRP A 5 -42.07 21.65 -17.88
N LEU A 6 -42.16 20.59 -17.07
CA LEU A 6 -41.61 20.53 -15.71
C LEU A 6 -41.65 19.06 -15.25
N LEU A 7 -40.80 18.24 -15.88
CA LEU A 7 -40.41 16.91 -15.42
C LEU A 7 -38.89 16.95 -15.33
N ALA A 8 -38.37 17.50 -14.24
CA ALA A 8 -36.93 17.57 -14.01
C ALA A 8 -36.64 17.61 -12.51
N LEU A 9 -35.62 16.83 -12.14
CA LEU A 9 -34.92 16.80 -10.86
C LEU A 9 -35.61 16.06 -9.70
N SER A 10 -35.55 14.74 -9.77
CA SER A 10 -35.34 13.92 -8.57
C SER A 10 -34.25 12.87 -8.82
N LEU A 11 -33.08 13.34 -9.26
CA LEU A 11 -31.83 12.58 -9.17
C LEU A 11 -31.04 13.18 -8.00
N MET A 12 -31.46 12.84 -6.78
CA MET A 12 -30.56 12.94 -5.63
C MET A 12 -29.43 11.95 -5.87
N PHE A 13 -28.32 12.46 -6.40
CA PHE A 13 -27.03 11.81 -6.35
C PHE A 13 -26.69 11.59 -4.89
N ILE A 14 -26.91 10.37 -4.40
CA ILE A 14 -26.21 9.87 -3.23
C ILE A 14 -24.75 9.76 -3.68
N SER A 15 -24.01 10.86 -3.53
CA SER A 15 -22.56 10.88 -3.61
C SER A 15 -22.04 10.12 -2.39
N GLY A 16 -22.14 8.79 -2.44
CA GLY A 16 -21.40 7.91 -1.55
C GLY A 16 -19.93 8.15 -1.84
N ALA A 17 -19.25 8.89 -0.97
CA ALA A 17 -17.81 8.81 -0.89
C ALA A 17 -17.49 7.34 -0.58
N ALA A 18 -17.21 6.56 -1.62
CA ALA A 18 -16.68 5.22 -1.46
C ALA A 18 -15.38 5.40 -0.65
N ALA A 19 -15.40 5.01 0.62
CA ALA A 19 -14.21 5.04 1.45
C ALA A 19 -13.14 4.24 0.70
N ALA A 20 -12.01 4.88 0.41
CA ALA A 20 -10.91 4.20 -0.26
C ALA A 20 -10.45 3.05 0.64
N GLN A 21 -10.69 1.82 0.19
CA GLN A 21 -10.29 0.61 0.89
C GLN A 21 -8.81 0.71 1.27
N GLN A 22 -8.47 0.42 2.52
CA GLN A 22 -7.12 0.56 3.04
C GLN A 22 -6.61 -0.77 3.60
N TRP A 23 -5.37 -1.11 3.28
CA TRP A 23 -4.70 -2.27 3.83
C TRP A 23 -3.66 -1.85 4.84
N GLU A 24 -3.72 -2.43 6.03
CA GLU A 24 -2.78 -2.23 7.11
C GLU A 24 -2.09 -3.56 7.42
N ALA A 25 -0.75 -3.57 7.37
CA ALA A 25 0.05 -4.72 7.72
C ALA A 25 1.15 -4.39 8.72
N LYS A 26 1.19 -5.11 9.84
CA LYS A 26 2.18 -4.90 10.92
C LYS A 26 2.93 -6.17 11.21
N CYS A 27 4.25 -6.11 11.19
CA CYS A 27 5.08 -7.25 11.56
C CYS A 27 4.80 -7.72 13.00
N THR A 28 4.84 -9.03 13.22
CA THR A 28 4.58 -9.69 14.52
C THR A 28 5.76 -10.50 15.03
N ASP A 29 6.84 -10.62 14.25
CA ASP A 29 8.03 -11.43 14.53
C ASP A 29 9.21 -10.61 15.09
N GLY A 30 8.91 -9.47 15.71
CA GLY A 30 9.92 -8.57 16.27
C GLY A 30 10.55 -7.61 15.27
N LYS A 31 10.23 -7.71 13.97
CA LYS A 31 10.56 -6.66 13.02
C LYS A 31 9.64 -5.45 13.20
N ASN A 32 10.20 -4.28 12.96
CA ASN A 32 9.56 -3.01 13.32
C ASN A 32 8.84 -2.32 12.15
N LEU A 33 8.47 -3.06 11.10
CA LEU A 33 7.83 -2.47 9.93
C LEU A 33 6.30 -2.48 10.05
N HIS A 34 5.71 -1.36 9.70
CA HIS A 34 4.27 -1.19 9.54
C HIS A 34 3.99 -0.59 8.15
N TYR A 35 3.23 -1.31 7.35
CA TYR A 35 2.87 -0.99 5.98
C TYR A 35 1.40 -0.57 5.93
N LEU A 36 1.11 0.60 5.38
CA LEU A 36 -0.24 1.11 5.20
C LEU A 36 -0.45 1.52 3.74
N GLN A 37 -1.47 1.01 3.07
CA GLN A 37 -1.70 1.30 1.66
C GLN A 37 -3.19 1.50 1.36
N ASN A 38 -3.54 2.69 0.88
CA ASN A 38 -4.85 2.91 0.27
C ASN A 38 -4.88 2.26 -1.11
N ILE A 39 -5.93 1.51 -1.42
CA ILE A 39 -6.12 0.94 -2.74
C ILE A 39 -6.35 2.06 -3.75
N ASN A 40 -5.51 2.09 -4.79
CA ASN A 40 -5.44 3.14 -5.81
C ASN A 40 -5.08 4.54 -5.28
N GLY A 41 -4.50 4.61 -4.08
CA GLY A 41 -4.09 5.86 -3.45
C GLY A 41 -2.66 5.83 -2.93
N ASP A 42 -2.33 6.84 -2.13
CA ASP A 42 -1.05 6.91 -1.43
C ASP A 42 -0.96 5.85 -0.34
N GLY A 43 0.26 5.34 -0.11
CA GLY A 43 0.58 4.53 1.05
C GLY A 43 1.77 5.08 1.82
N TYR A 44 2.03 4.48 2.97
CA TYR A 44 3.09 4.85 3.89
C TYR A 44 3.72 3.62 4.53
N LEU A 45 5.04 3.68 4.71
CA LEU A 45 5.79 2.80 5.58
C LEU A 45 6.11 3.54 6.87
N TYR A 46 5.98 2.83 7.98
CA TYR A 46 6.35 3.30 9.30
C TYR A 46 7.32 2.32 9.95
N LEU A 47 8.20 2.86 10.78
CA LEU A 47 9.11 2.09 11.62
C LEU A 47 8.80 2.35 13.09
N THR A 48 8.69 1.27 13.87
CA THR A 48 8.64 1.34 15.33
C THR A 48 10.07 1.32 15.88
N VAL A 49 10.47 2.33 16.61
CA VAL A 49 11.83 2.41 17.20
C VAL A 49 11.70 2.43 18.71
N GLU A 50 12.54 1.64 19.39
CA GLU A 50 12.72 1.70 20.83
C GLU A 50 13.75 2.80 21.15
N LEU A 51 13.35 3.77 21.96
CA LEU A 51 14.18 4.89 22.40
C LEU A 51 15.07 4.48 23.59
N PRO A 52 16.10 5.28 23.94
CA PRO A 52 16.98 4.98 25.09
C PRO A 52 16.24 4.81 26.43
N ASP A 53 15.06 5.42 26.58
CA ASP A 53 14.18 5.28 27.75
C ASP A 53 13.27 4.04 27.71
N LYS A 54 13.50 3.14 26.74
CA LYS A 54 12.71 1.93 26.46
C LYS A 54 11.27 2.19 26.02
N THR A 55 10.92 3.44 25.68
CA THR A 55 9.62 3.74 25.07
C THR A 55 9.63 3.39 23.59
N LYS A 56 8.49 2.92 23.06
CA LYS A 56 8.33 2.63 21.62
C LYS A 56 7.65 3.81 20.94
N ARG A 57 8.24 4.32 19.86
CA ARG A 57 7.65 5.35 19.01
C ARG A 57 7.55 4.91 17.56
N VAL A 58 6.47 5.30 16.89
CA VAL A 58 6.25 5.04 15.47
C VAL A 58 6.66 6.28 14.68
N PHE A 59 7.55 6.09 13.71
CA PHE A 59 8.02 7.15 12.83
C PHE A 59 7.62 6.86 11.38
N PRO A 60 7.18 7.88 10.62
CA PRO A 60 7.03 7.74 9.18
C PRO A 60 8.41 7.49 8.56
N TYR A 61 8.54 6.43 7.79
CA TYR A 61 9.78 6.04 7.13
C TYR A 61 9.79 6.45 5.65
N ALA A 62 8.71 6.15 4.91
CA ALA A 62 8.61 6.50 3.50
C ALA A 62 7.16 6.63 3.05
N ARG A 63 6.92 7.48 2.05
CA ARG A 63 5.70 7.40 1.23
C ARG A 63 5.89 6.31 0.19
N ILE A 64 4.85 5.52 -0.05
CA ILE A 64 4.84 4.48 -1.07
C ILE A 64 3.73 4.72 -2.09
N LYS A 65 4.01 4.36 -3.34
CA LYS A 65 3.05 4.34 -4.45
C LYS A 65 2.67 2.91 -4.74
N GLN A 66 1.37 2.63 -4.80
CA GLN A 66 0.88 1.30 -5.19
C GLN A 66 1.39 0.93 -6.58
N THR A 67 1.88 -0.30 -6.70
CA THR A 67 2.36 -0.90 -7.96
C THR A 67 1.51 -2.08 -8.39
N MET A 68 0.90 -2.79 -7.44
CA MET A 68 0.06 -3.96 -7.72
C MET A 68 -1.00 -4.13 -6.63
N PHE A 69 -2.17 -4.59 -7.05
CA PHE A 69 -3.22 -5.12 -6.17
C PHE A 69 -3.94 -6.26 -6.89
N ASN A 70 -4.14 -7.39 -6.21
CA ASN A 70 -4.85 -8.55 -6.77
C ASN A 70 -5.89 -9.16 -5.80
N GLY A 71 -6.28 -8.42 -4.76
CA GLY A 71 -7.21 -8.89 -3.73
C GLY A 71 -6.59 -9.80 -2.66
N GLN A 72 -5.47 -10.48 -2.93
CA GLN A 72 -4.73 -11.29 -1.94
C GLN A 72 -3.49 -10.57 -1.42
N ALA A 73 -2.88 -9.76 -2.26
CA ALA A 73 -1.73 -8.95 -1.93
C ALA A 73 -1.89 -7.54 -2.50
N VAL A 74 -1.26 -6.60 -1.80
CA VAL A 74 -1.03 -5.24 -2.26
C VAL A 74 0.46 -4.97 -2.19
N CYS A 75 1.01 -4.41 -3.26
CA CYS A 75 2.42 -4.01 -3.32
C CYS A 75 2.54 -2.51 -3.58
N GLY A 76 3.56 -1.92 -2.98
CA GLY A 76 3.95 -0.54 -3.19
C GLY A 76 5.46 -0.39 -3.24
N GLN A 77 5.91 0.59 -4.01
CA GLN A 77 7.31 1.02 -4.04
C GLN A 77 7.45 2.35 -3.30
N ILE A 78 8.64 2.67 -2.81
CA ILE A 78 8.93 4.01 -2.28
C ILE A 78 8.68 5.04 -3.40
N PHE A 79 7.97 6.13 -3.07
CA PHE A 79 7.74 7.22 -4.00
C PHE A 79 9.08 7.84 -4.39
N ASN A 80 9.33 8.00 -5.70
CA ASN A 80 10.64 8.35 -6.26
C ASN A 80 11.76 7.36 -5.88
N GLY A 81 11.43 6.10 -5.61
CA GLY A 81 12.40 5.04 -5.40
C GLY A 81 13.15 4.67 -6.68
N LEU A 82 14.26 3.93 -6.52
CA LEU A 82 15.12 3.50 -7.62
C LEU A 82 14.35 2.68 -8.65
N GLN A 83 14.58 3.00 -9.92
CA GLN A 83 14.00 2.28 -11.07
C GLN A 83 15.09 1.49 -11.80
N THR A 84 14.69 0.37 -12.41
CA THR A 84 15.52 -0.41 -13.32
C THR A 84 15.70 0.32 -14.65
N ARG A 85 16.55 -0.22 -15.53
CA ARG A 85 16.71 0.28 -16.92
C ARG A 85 15.41 0.24 -17.74
N THR A 86 14.46 -0.63 -17.37
CA THR A 86 13.13 -0.73 -18.01
C THR A 86 12.08 0.13 -17.31
N ASN A 87 12.49 1.06 -16.45
CA ASN A 87 11.62 1.94 -15.67
C ASN A 87 10.64 1.18 -14.76
N GLN A 88 11.09 0.04 -14.23
CA GLN A 88 10.33 -0.74 -13.25
C GLN A 88 10.89 -0.54 -11.84
N PRO A 89 10.07 -0.67 -10.79
CA PRO A 89 10.54 -0.54 -9.40
C PRO A 89 11.61 -1.57 -9.06
N VAL A 90 12.76 -1.13 -8.53
CA VAL A 90 13.82 -2.02 -8.05
C VAL A 90 13.38 -2.78 -6.79
N THR A 91 12.63 -2.13 -5.91
CA THR A 91 12.15 -2.76 -4.67
C THR A 91 10.70 -2.42 -4.42
N GLN A 92 9.92 -3.45 -4.10
CA GLN A 92 8.52 -3.31 -3.70
C GLN A 92 8.29 -4.01 -2.37
N PHE A 93 7.57 -3.35 -1.48
CA PHE A 93 7.03 -3.93 -0.26
C PHE A 93 5.64 -4.45 -0.56
N CYS A 94 5.35 -5.67 -0.16
CA CYS A 94 4.08 -6.31 -0.42
C CYS A 94 3.49 -6.88 0.86
N ALA A 95 2.23 -6.55 1.13
CA ALA A 95 1.43 -7.19 2.19
C ALA A 95 0.57 -8.27 1.56
N ASN A 96 0.59 -9.50 2.09
CA ASN A 96 -0.27 -10.60 1.66
C ASN A 96 -1.20 -11.03 2.79
N LYS A 97 -2.52 -10.90 2.57
CA LYS A 97 -3.51 -11.20 3.61
C LYS A 97 -3.68 -12.70 3.87
N GLN A 98 -3.57 -13.52 2.84
CA GLN A 98 -3.77 -14.96 2.95
C GLN A 98 -2.59 -15.62 3.68
N LEU A 99 -1.37 -15.21 3.32
CA LEU A 99 -0.15 -15.73 3.93
C LEU A 99 0.19 -15.06 5.26
N LYS A 100 -0.43 -13.91 5.59
CA LYS A 100 -0.15 -13.13 6.81
C LYS A 100 1.32 -12.74 6.91
N ILE A 101 1.86 -12.18 5.82
CA ILE A 101 3.27 -11.76 5.74
C ILE A 101 3.41 -10.40 5.08
N ILE A 102 4.50 -9.72 5.41
CA ILE A 102 5.10 -8.72 4.52
C ILE A 102 6.28 -9.38 3.81
N TYR A 103 6.37 -9.20 2.50
CA TYR A 103 7.47 -9.71 1.69
C TYR A 103 7.99 -8.62 0.76
N LEU A 104 9.24 -8.76 0.34
CA LEU A 104 9.91 -7.84 -0.59
C LEU A 104 10.04 -8.50 -1.94
N LYS A 105 9.81 -7.74 -3.01
CA LYS A 105 10.25 -8.09 -4.36
C LYS A 105 11.44 -7.22 -4.71
N TYR A 106 12.55 -7.83 -5.11
CA TYR A 106 13.75 -7.11 -5.52
C TYR A 106 14.13 -7.49 -6.95
N GLN A 107 14.40 -6.49 -7.78
CA GLN A 107 15.00 -6.67 -9.09
C GLN A 107 16.26 -5.84 -9.17
N ASP A 108 17.38 -6.46 -9.55
CA ASP A 108 18.62 -5.72 -9.73
C ASP A 108 18.46 -4.66 -10.83
N PRO A 109 18.89 -3.41 -10.63
CA PRO A 109 18.78 -2.36 -11.63
C PRO A 109 19.44 -2.70 -12.97
N MET A 110 20.49 -3.54 -12.95
CA MET A 110 21.26 -3.96 -14.12
C MET A 110 20.69 -5.20 -14.82
N GLU A 111 19.77 -5.93 -14.18
CA GLU A 111 19.19 -7.17 -14.69
C GLU A 111 17.85 -6.95 -15.41
N SER A 112 17.65 -7.69 -16.50
CA SER A 112 16.40 -7.64 -17.28
C SER A 112 15.30 -8.54 -16.73
N GLN A 113 15.68 -9.61 -16.02
CA GLN A 113 14.74 -10.57 -15.45
C GLN A 113 14.50 -10.26 -13.96
N PRO A 114 13.22 -10.21 -13.52
CA PRO A 114 12.90 -9.92 -12.13
C PRO A 114 13.35 -11.06 -11.22
N MET A 115 14.08 -10.71 -10.15
CA MET A 115 14.54 -11.67 -9.15
C MET A 115 13.56 -11.75 -7.98
N GLN A 116 13.71 -12.85 -7.24
CA GLN A 116 12.82 -13.44 -6.26
C GLN A 116 12.15 -12.48 -5.28
N GLY A 117 10.96 -12.89 -4.83
CA GLY A 117 10.34 -12.36 -3.62
C GLY A 117 10.84 -13.09 -2.37
N GLY A 118 11.21 -12.36 -1.33
CA GLY A 118 11.63 -12.92 -0.03
C GLY A 118 10.70 -12.48 1.10
N LYS A 119 10.34 -13.40 2.01
CA LYS A 119 9.58 -13.06 3.22
C LYS A 119 10.38 -12.05 4.05
N PHE A 120 9.80 -10.88 4.32
CA PHE A 120 10.39 -9.89 5.21
C PHE A 120 10.06 -10.20 6.66
N CYS A 121 8.76 -10.33 6.96
CA CYS A 121 8.26 -10.67 8.28
C CYS A 121 6.93 -11.41 8.24
N ASP A 122 6.63 -12.16 9.30
CA ASP A 122 5.25 -12.53 9.63
C ASP A 122 4.49 -11.29 10.09
N ALA A 123 3.23 -11.15 9.71
CA ALA A 123 2.47 -9.93 9.92
C ALA A 123 0.98 -10.17 10.15
N THR A 124 0.35 -9.28 10.93
CA THR A 124 -1.10 -9.07 10.83
C THR A 124 -1.37 -8.28 9.55
N VAL A 125 -2.43 -8.62 8.82
CA VAL A 125 -2.86 -7.90 7.61
C VAL A 125 -4.36 -7.72 7.69
N ILE A 126 -4.81 -6.46 7.70
CA ILE A 126 -6.21 -6.07 7.91
C ILE A 126 -6.64 -5.16 6.77
N GLU A 127 -7.87 -5.37 6.31
CA GLU A 127 -8.56 -4.56 5.31
C GLU A 127 -9.57 -3.66 6.04
N ARG A 128 -9.52 -2.35 5.79
CA ARG A 128 -10.35 -1.30 6.41
C ARG A 128 -11.15 -0.55 5.36
#